data_AF-A0A443PQD7-F1
#
_entry.id   AF-A0A443PQD7-F1
#
_cell.length_a   1.000
_cell.length_b   1.000
_cell.length_c   1.000
_cell.angle_alpha   90.00
_cell.angle_beta   90.00
_cell.angle_gamma   90.00
#
_symmetry.space_group_name_H-M   'P 1'
#
loop_
_entity.id
_entity.type
_entity.pdbx_description
1 polymer ?
#
loop_
_entity_poly.entity_id
_entity_poly.type
_entity_poly.pdbx_seq_one_letter_code
_entity_poly.pdbx_strand_id
1 'polypeptide(L)'
;MNIDGTNTVACLRPIDTRTDKATIIAPLAHMSVIKDLVVDLTNFYQQYNSSCPSYWWNSEDQFLGPAVMLQAYRWMSHSRNDFANARLQALTGDMRKLYRCRTIRNCTITCPKSLDPARAISMMRGKHLLSLPIETPDFK
;
A
#
# COMPACT_ATOMS: atom_id res chain seq x y z
N MET A 1 6.58 8.46 11.17
CA MET A 1 6.40 9.46 12.24
C MET A 1 7.70 10.24 12.37
N ASN A 2 7.70 11.32 13.14
CA ASN A 2 8.90 12.05 13.46
C ASN A 2 9.49 11.51 14.77
N ILE A 3 10.77 11.15 14.78
CA ILE A 3 11.50 10.69 15.97
C ILE A 3 12.75 11.57 16.08
N ASP A 4 12.86 12.30 17.20
CA ASP A 4 13.93 13.27 17.46
C ASP A 4 14.16 14.29 16.33
N GLY A 5 13.08 14.82 15.77
CA GLY A 5 13.12 15.81 14.68
C GLY A 5 13.27 15.20 13.29
N THR A 6 13.55 13.90 13.17
CA THR A 6 13.76 13.23 11.88
C THR A 6 12.55 12.38 11.47
N ASN A 7 12.06 12.57 10.25
CA ASN A 7 10.99 11.72 9.70
C ASN A 7 11.54 10.34 9.36
N THR A 8 11.03 9.29 10.02
CA THR A 8 11.49 7.91 9.82
C THR A 8 10.36 6.89 9.92
N VAL A 9 10.67 5.64 9.56
CA VAL A 9 9.82 4.48 9.75
C VAL A 9 10.13 3.89 11.13
N ALA A 10 9.18 4.01 12.06
CA ALA A 10 9.40 3.64 13.46
C ALA A 10 9.88 2.18 13.64
N CYS A 11 9.38 1.23 12.84
CA CYS A 11 9.77 -0.17 12.95
C CYS A 11 11.18 -0.48 12.43
N LEU A 12 11.84 0.46 11.75
CA LEU A 12 13.21 0.31 11.24
C LEU A 12 14.21 1.17 12.03
N ARG A 13 13.74 2.04 12.93
CA ARG A 13 14.59 2.90 13.75
C ARG A 13 14.91 2.17 15.07
N PRO A 14 16.19 1.83 15.34
CA PRO A 14 16.57 1.27 16.63
C PRO A 14 16.27 2.24 17.77
N ILE A 15 15.91 1.69 18.93
CA ILE A 15 15.70 2.46 20.17
C ILE A 15 17.07 2.95 20.64
N ASP A 16 17.16 4.22 21.01
CA ASP A 16 18.37 4.76 21.64
C ASP A 16 18.50 4.16 23.05
N THR A 17 19.63 3.52 23.34
CA THR A 17 19.88 2.86 24.63
C THR A 17 20.30 3.84 25.72
N ARG A 18 20.61 5.07 25.32
CA ARG A 18 20.94 6.18 26.22
C ARG A 18 19.73 6.65 27.00
N THR A 19 19.82 6.56 28.33
CA THR A 19 18.75 6.98 29.24
C THR A 19 18.88 8.43 29.70
N ASP A 20 19.94 9.13 29.30
CA ASP A 20 20.18 10.53 29.64
C ASP A 20 19.31 11.51 28.84
N LYS A 21 18.70 11.05 27.75
CA LYS A 21 17.85 11.86 26.88
C LYS A 21 16.55 11.15 26.56
N ALA A 22 15.42 11.83 26.79
CA ALA A 22 14.13 11.34 26.34
C ALA A 22 14.02 11.40 24.80
N THR A 23 13.64 10.29 24.17
CA THR A 23 13.29 10.24 22.75
C THR A 23 11.94 10.93 22.53
N ILE A 24 11.90 11.92 21.64
CA ILE A 24 10.65 12.63 21.31
C ILE A 24 10.02 12.02 20.07
N ILE A 25 8.77 11.58 20.21
CA ILE A 25 7.98 11.02 19.12
C ILE A 25 6.84 11.97 18.79
N ALA A 26 6.80 12.43 17.53
CA ALA A 26 5.79 13.36 17.03
C ALA A 26 5.15 12.86 15.72
N PRO A 27 3.96 13.38 15.35
CA PRO A 27 3.33 13.07 14.07
C PRO A 27 4.22 13.45 12.88
N LEU A 28 3.85 13.01 11.67
CA LEU A 28 4.60 13.37 10.47
C LEU A 28 4.47 14.88 10.21
N ALA A 29 5.60 15.55 10.00
CA ALA A 29 5.63 17.00 9.78
C ALA A 29 4.78 17.42 8.57
N HIS A 30 4.19 18.62 8.64
CA HIS A 30 3.38 19.24 7.59
C HIS A 30 2.13 18.45 7.16
N MET A 31 1.56 17.66 8.07
CA MET A 31 0.28 16.98 7.86
C MET A 31 -0.68 17.27 9.01
N SER A 32 -1.97 17.31 8.73
CA SER A 32 -3.02 17.45 9.73
C SER A 32 -3.07 16.21 10.63
N VAL A 33 -3.08 16.39 11.94
CA VAL A 33 -3.17 15.28 12.90
C VAL A 33 -4.64 14.93 13.11
N ILE A 34 -5.00 13.66 12.92
CA ILE A 34 -6.34 13.16 13.22
C ILE A 34 -6.42 12.85 14.72
N LYS A 35 -5.51 12.00 15.21
CA LYS A 35 -5.41 11.60 16.62
C LYS A 35 -4.04 11.01 16.91
N ASP A 36 -3.46 11.37 18.05
CA ASP A 36 -2.15 10.89 18.50
C ASP A 36 -1.07 11.09 17.41
N LEU A 37 -0.43 10.00 16.95
CA LEU A 37 0.57 10.00 15.88
C LEU A 37 -0.02 9.73 14.48
N VAL A 38 -1.35 9.63 14.37
CA VAL A 38 -2.06 9.36 13.13
C VAL A 38 -2.35 10.68 12.42
N VAL A 39 -1.80 10.82 11.21
CA VAL A 39 -1.96 11.98 10.34
C VAL A 39 -2.94 11.69 9.21
N ASP A 40 -3.60 12.73 8.71
CA ASP A 40 -4.44 12.67 7.52
C ASP A 40 -3.57 12.53 6.26
N LEU A 41 -3.72 11.40 5.58
CA LEU A 41 -3.04 11.06 4.33
C LEU A 41 -3.95 11.20 3.11
N THR A 42 -5.15 11.77 3.25
CA THR A 42 -6.13 11.88 2.16
C THR A 42 -5.54 12.61 0.95
N ASN A 43 -4.93 13.79 1.15
CA ASN A 43 -4.29 14.54 0.06
C ASN A 43 -3.10 13.79 -0.56
N PHE A 44 -2.35 13.04 0.24
CA PHE A 44 -1.26 12.19 -0.26
C PHE A 44 -1.79 11.08 -1.17
N TYR A 45 -2.88 10.43 -0.78
CA TYR A 45 -3.49 9.36 -1.57
C TYR A 45 -4.18 9.87 -2.84
N GLN A 46 -4.74 11.09 -2.82
CA GLN A 46 -5.33 11.72 -4.01
C GLN A 46 -4.33 11.88 -5.16
N GLN A 47 -3.04 12.12 -4.89
CA GLN A 47 -2.00 12.21 -5.92
C GLN A 47 -1.81 10.91 -6.70
N TYR A 48 -1.99 9.76 -6.04
CA TYR A 48 -1.91 8.47 -6.74
C TYR A 48 -3.09 8.27 -7.70
N ASN A 49 -4.28 8.69 -7.30
CA ASN A 49 -5.49 8.57 -8.11
C ASN A 49 -5.44 9.53 -9.30
N SER A 50 -5.02 10.78 -9.07
CA SER A 50 -4.92 11.80 -10.13
C SER A 50 -3.86 11.49 -11.18
N SER A 51 -2.83 10.70 -10.88
CA SER A 51 -1.75 10.36 -11.81
C SER A 51 -1.99 9.09 -12.64
N CYS A 52 -2.97 8.26 -12.29
CA CYS A 52 -3.13 6.91 -12.84
C CYS A 52 -4.19 6.83 -13.95
N PRO A 53 -3.80 6.62 -15.23
CA PRO A 53 -4.78 6.57 -16.32
C PRO A 53 -5.81 5.46 -16.18
N SER A 54 -5.41 4.29 -15.66
CA SER A 54 -6.36 3.21 -15.37
C SER A 54 -7.43 3.62 -14.36
N TYR A 55 -7.14 4.55 -13.44
CA TYR A 55 -8.12 5.06 -12.50
C TYR A 55 -9.09 6.05 -13.15
N TRP A 56 -8.62 6.88 -14.11
CA TRP A 56 -9.48 7.85 -14.79
C TRP A 56 -10.59 7.21 -15.63
N TRP A 57 -10.28 6.07 -16.26
CA TRP A 57 -11.18 5.40 -17.21
C TRP A 57 -12.05 4.30 -16.61
N ASN A 58 -11.88 3.97 -15.32
CA ASN A 58 -12.64 2.91 -14.67
C ASN A 58 -13.31 3.49 -13.44
N SER A 59 -14.58 3.11 -13.20
CA SER A 59 -15.26 3.49 -11.96
C SER A 59 -14.53 2.89 -10.75
N GLU A 60 -14.75 3.49 -9.57
CA GLU A 60 -14.11 3.04 -8.32
C GLU A 60 -14.44 1.58 -7.99
N ASP A 61 -15.64 1.12 -8.38
CA ASP A 61 -16.06 -0.28 -8.24
C ASP A 61 -15.26 -1.25 -9.13
N GLN A 62 -14.74 -0.76 -10.26
CA GLN A 62 -13.95 -1.54 -11.21
C GLN A 62 -12.45 -1.47 -10.94
N PHE A 63 -11.94 -0.37 -10.40
CA PHE A 63 -10.53 -0.24 -10.03
C PHE A 63 -10.36 0.67 -8.81
N LEU A 64 -9.98 0.06 -7.69
CA LEU A 64 -9.81 0.78 -6.41
C LEU A 64 -8.64 1.77 -6.41
N GLY A 65 -7.76 1.69 -7.40
CA GLY A 65 -6.66 2.63 -7.56
C GLY A 65 -5.39 2.29 -6.79
N PRO A 66 -4.27 2.94 -7.16
CA PRO A 66 -2.95 2.70 -6.58
C PRO A 66 -2.85 2.96 -5.08
N ALA A 67 -3.55 3.97 -4.54
CA ALA A 67 -3.53 4.30 -3.12
C ALA A 67 -4.06 3.15 -2.26
N VAL A 68 -5.28 2.69 -2.58
CA VAL A 68 -5.95 1.59 -1.87
C VAL A 68 -5.15 0.30 -2.02
N MET A 69 -4.60 0.05 -3.21
CA MET A 69 -3.77 -1.12 -3.47
C MET A 69 -2.49 -1.15 -2.65
N LEU A 70 -1.80 -0.02 -2.52
CA LEU A 70 -0.61 0.09 -1.68
C LEU A 70 -0.94 -0.19 -0.20
N GLN A 71 -2.06 0.34 0.29
CA GLN A 71 -2.50 0.12 1.66
C GLN A 71 -2.96 -1.32 1.91
N ALA A 72 -3.67 -1.93 0.95
CA ALA A 72 -4.07 -3.33 1.01
C ALA A 72 -2.84 -4.25 1.06
N TYR A 73 -1.86 -4.00 0.18
CA TYR A 73 -0.59 -4.73 0.17
C TYR A 73 0.15 -4.59 1.50
N ARG A 74 0.19 -3.39 2.08
CA ARG A 74 0.81 -3.12 3.38
C ARG A 74 0.21 -3.93 4.54
N TRP A 75 -1.07 -4.31 4.48
CA TRP A 75 -1.65 -5.26 5.45
C TRP A 75 -1.35 -6.72 5.08
N MET A 76 -1.41 -7.07 3.80
CA MET A 76 -1.16 -8.44 3.32
C MET A 76 0.29 -8.89 3.49
N SER A 77 1.26 -7.99 3.35
CA SER A 77 2.69 -8.29 3.47
C SER A 77 3.18 -8.30 4.92
N HIS A 78 2.31 -7.96 5.88
CA HIS A 78 2.70 -7.77 7.26
C HIS A 78 2.75 -9.11 8.00
N SER A 79 3.87 -9.42 8.66
CA SER A 79 4.09 -10.72 9.31
C SER A 79 3.10 -11.05 10.43
N ARG A 80 2.46 -10.04 11.03
CA ARG A 80 1.46 -10.21 12.09
C ARG A 80 0.03 -10.40 11.56
N ASN A 81 -0.17 -10.51 10.24
CA ASN A 81 -1.50 -10.59 9.64
C ASN A 81 -1.86 -12.02 9.25
N ASP A 82 -2.76 -12.62 10.02
CA ASP A 82 -3.26 -13.99 9.78
C ASP A 82 -4.30 -14.05 8.63
N PHE A 83 -4.78 -12.91 8.15
CA PHE A 83 -5.87 -12.81 7.16
C PHE A 83 -5.40 -12.41 5.76
N ALA A 84 -4.14 -12.65 5.42
CA ALA A 84 -3.57 -12.20 4.15
C ALA A 84 -4.29 -12.78 2.91
N ASN A 85 -4.68 -14.07 2.95
CA ASN A 85 -5.35 -14.73 1.84
C ASN A 85 -6.81 -14.30 1.72
N ALA A 86 -7.52 -14.19 2.84
CA ALA A 86 -8.91 -13.69 2.87
C ALA A 86 -9.01 -12.26 2.30
N ARG A 87 -8.06 -11.38 2.64
CA ARG A 87 -7.97 -10.03 2.07
C ARG A 87 -7.73 -10.05 0.56
N LEU A 88 -6.86 -10.92 0.09
CA LEU A 88 -6.57 -11.05 -1.34
C LEU A 88 -7.80 -11.54 -2.11
N GLN A 89 -8.47 -12.58 -1.61
CA GLN A 89 -9.70 -13.11 -2.21
C GLN A 89 -10.83 -12.08 -2.22
N ALA A 90 -11.01 -11.31 -1.14
CA ALA A 90 -12.00 -10.24 -1.10
C ALA A 90 -11.73 -9.15 -2.15
N LEU A 91 -10.46 -8.88 -2.44
CA LEU A 91 -10.04 -7.93 -3.47
C LEU A 91 -10.20 -8.50 -4.89
N THR A 92 -9.95 -9.81 -5.08
CA THR A 92 -9.93 -10.46 -6.39
C THR A 92 -11.22 -11.19 -6.76
N GLY A 93 -12.22 -11.22 -5.87
CA GLY A 93 -13.55 -11.75 -6.15
C GLY A 93 -14.20 -11.11 -7.39
N ASP A 94 -13.96 -9.81 -7.59
CA ASP A 94 -14.06 -9.19 -8.91
C ASP A 94 -12.65 -8.94 -9.46
N MET A 95 -12.28 -9.71 -10.48
CA MET A 95 -11.00 -9.59 -11.17
C MET A 95 -10.70 -8.16 -11.62
N ARG A 96 -11.72 -7.35 -11.96
CA ARG A 96 -11.50 -5.98 -12.43
C ARG A 96 -10.75 -5.15 -11.39
N LYS A 97 -11.11 -5.27 -10.11
CA LYS A 97 -10.59 -4.45 -9.01
C LYS A 97 -9.07 -4.45 -8.94
N LEU A 98 -8.42 -5.60 -9.16
CA LEU A 98 -6.95 -5.71 -9.18
C LEU A 98 -6.36 -5.63 -10.60
N TYR A 99 -7.03 -6.21 -11.59
CA TYR A 99 -6.45 -6.44 -12.92
C TYR A 99 -6.56 -5.25 -13.89
N ARG A 100 -7.28 -4.17 -13.54
CA ARG A 100 -7.33 -2.94 -14.36
C ARG A 100 -6.01 -2.16 -14.46
N CYS A 101 -5.11 -2.30 -13.49
CA CYS A 101 -3.78 -1.66 -13.57
C CYS A 101 -2.97 -2.16 -14.79
N ARG A 102 -2.49 -1.24 -15.63
CA ARG A 102 -1.71 -1.55 -16.84
C ARG A 102 -0.20 -1.31 -16.67
N THR A 103 0.30 -1.31 -15.43
CA THR A 103 1.72 -1.12 -15.11
C THR A 103 2.36 0.12 -15.77
N ILE A 104 1.58 1.20 -15.91
CA ILE A 104 2.02 2.50 -16.47
C ILE A 104 3.03 3.20 -15.54
N ARG A 105 2.98 2.89 -14.22
CA ARG A 105 3.90 3.37 -13.17
C ARG A 105 3.90 4.87 -12.85
N ASN A 106 2.98 5.67 -13.42
CA ASN A 106 2.82 7.07 -13.02
C ASN A 106 2.66 7.25 -11.50
N CYS A 107 1.94 6.34 -10.83
CA CYS A 107 1.73 6.35 -9.39
C CYS A 107 3.02 6.22 -8.56
N THR A 108 4.01 5.48 -9.07
CA THR A 108 5.35 5.34 -8.45
C THR A 108 6.19 6.58 -8.72
N ILE A 109 6.15 7.10 -9.96
CA ILE A 109 6.93 8.28 -10.37
C ILE A 109 6.47 9.54 -9.62
N THR A 110 5.16 9.73 -9.47
CA THR A 110 4.62 10.93 -8.80
C THR A 110 4.74 10.88 -7.27
N CYS A 111 5.12 9.74 -6.68
CA CYS A 111 5.00 9.55 -5.24
C CYS A 111 5.96 10.50 -4.48
N PRO A 112 5.46 11.47 -3.70
CA PRO A 112 6.32 12.40 -2.96
C PRO A 112 7.02 11.74 -1.76
N LYS A 113 6.67 10.49 -1.46
CA LYS A 113 7.25 9.68 -0.38
C LYS A 113 8.06 8.49 -0.91
N SER A 114 8.31 8.44 -2.22
CA SER A 114 9.10 7.38 -2.87
C SER A 114 8.59 5.96 -2.58
N LEU A 115 7.28 5.80 -2.43
CA LEU A 115 6.62 4.50 -2.32
C LEU A 115 6.38 3.93 -3.73
N ASP A 116 6.21 2.60 -3.81
CA ASP A 116 6.01 1.91 -5.08
C ASP A 116 4.65 1.17 -5.15
N PRO A 117 3.55 1.90 -5.41
CA PRO A 117 2.23 1.29 -5.61
C PRO A 117 2.20 0.29 -6.77
N ALA A 118 2.95 0.53 -7.84
CA ALA A 118 2.96 -0.35 -9.00
C ALA A 118 3.55 -1.73 -8.66
N ARG A 119 4.65 -1.76 -7.89
CA ARG A 119 5.21 -3.00 -7.36
C ARG A 119 4.25 -3.71 -6.42
N ALA A 120 3.60 -2.99 -5.50
CA ALA A 120 2.59 -3.56 -4.60
C ALA A 120 1.48 -4.29 -5.39
N ILE A 121 0.94 -3.65 -6.43
CA ILE A 121 -0.07 -4.26 -7.32
C ILE A 121 0.49 -5.51 -8.03
N SER A 122 1.71 -5.44 -8.55
CA SER A 122 2.35 -6.58 -9.20
C SER A 122 2.54 -7.77 -8.26
N MET A 123 2.91 -7.52 -7.00
CA MET A 123 3.09 -8.57 -6.00
C MET A 123 1.76 -9.22 -5.61
N MET A 124 0.69 -8.45 -5.47
CA MET A 124 -0.66 -8.99 -5.24
C MET A 124 -1.14 -9.85 -6.40
N ARG A 125 -0.89 -9.44 -7.65
CA ARG A 125 -1.22 -10.24 -8.84
C ARG A 125 -0.47 -11.56 -8.86
N GLY A 126 0.84 -11.53 -8.61
CA GLY A 126 1.65 -12.74 -8.54
C GLY A 126 1.13 -13.70 -7.47
N LYS A 127 0.88 -13.20 -6.25
CA LYS A 127 0.33 -14.00 -5.15
C LYS A 127 -1.03 -14.61 -5.50
N HIS A 128 -1.90 -13.85 -6.17
CA HIS A 128 -3.21 -14.33 -6.58
C HIS A 128 -3.10 -15.42 -7.65
N LEU A 129 -2.32 -15.19 -8.70
CA LEU A 129 -2.12 -16.17 -9.78
C LEU A 129 -1.51 -17.48 -9.26
N LEU A 130 -0.57 -17.41 -8.32
CA LEU A 130 0.02 -18.59 -7.68
C LEU A 130 -0.94 -19.34 -6.75
N SER A 131 -2.03 -18.70 -6.31
CA SER A 131 -3.05 -19.34 -5.48
C SER A 131 -4.17 -20.02 -6.28
N LEU A 132 -4.20 -19.83 -7.60
CA LEU A 132 -5.19 -20.47 -8.47
C LEU A 132 -4.79 -21.93 -8.73
N PRO A 133 -5.75 -22.86 -8.78
CA PRO A 133 -5.48 -24.24 -9.16
C PRO A 133 -4.96 -24.29 -10.60
N ILE A 134 -3.92 -25.10 -10.84
CA ILE A 134 -3.45 -25.40 -12.19
C ILE A 134 -4.41 -26.45 -12.75
N GLU A 135 -5.22 -26.08 -13.74
CA GLU A 135 -5.93 -27.08 -14.56
C GLU A 135 -4.86 -27.86 -15.33
N THR A 136 -4.65 -29.11 -14.95
CA THR A 136 -3.87 -30.04 -15.77
C THR A 136 -4.72 -30.40 -16.98
N PRO A 137 -4.29 -30.10 -18.22
CA PRO A 137 -5.05 -30.52 -19.38
C PRO A 137 -5.16 -32.05 -19.37
N ASP A 138 -6.40 -32.55 -19.36
CA ASP A 138 -6.71 -33.96 -19.58
C ASP A 138 -6.28 -34.31 -21.02
N PHE A 139 -5.06 -34.79 -21.17
CA PHE A 139 -4.62 -35.44 -22.40
C PHE A 139 -5.30 -36.83 -22.46
N LYS A 140 -6.50 -36.86 -23.02
CA LYS A 140 -7.13 -38.10 -23.50
C LYS A 140 -6.57 -38.52 -24.85
#